data_AF-A0AAV4RXV4-F1
#
_entry.id   AF-A0AAV4RXV4-F1
#
_cell.length_a   1.000
_cell.length_b   1.000
_cell.length_c   1.000
_cell.angle_alpha   90.00
_cell.angle_beta   90.00
_cell.angle_gamma   90.00
#
_symmetry.space_group_name_H-M   'P 1'
#
loop_
_entity.id
_entity.type
_entity.pdbx_description
1 polymer ?
#
loop_
_entity_poly.entity_id
_entity_poly.type
_entity_poly.pdbx_seq_one_letter_code
_entity_poly.pdbx_strand_id
1 'polypeptide(L)'
;MQWKCNNNNARGLQLLNFAIKTDLDIIAPNSPTRYGHNSTSTIDLAVIKNFLFPYQISSIPELSSDHNPVELTFNFDYLIPTENSNIFTNWTLFTKFLTSIHAKPLPTITSTFTLDEEINKFTNDLLTARQNASKPATNDKKKPGLTPT
;
A
#
# COMPACT_ATOMS: atom_id res chain seq x y z
N MET A 1 -4.42 -13.12 24.78
CA MET A 1 -5.07 -11.80 24.56
C MET A 1 -4.56 -11.24 23.24
N GLN A 2 -5.45 -10.84 22.33
CA GLN A 2 -5.13 -10.78 20.90
C GLN A 2 -4.50 -9.45 20.44
N TRP A 3 -4.77 -8.33 21.12
CA TRP A 3 -4.13 -7.02 20.85
C TRP A 3 -3.72 -6.27 22.12
N LYS A 4 -3.22 -6.99 23.12
CA LYS A 4 -2.61 -6.44 24.36
C LYS A 4 -3.51 -5.53 25.23
N CYS A 5 -4.83 -5.62 25.12
CA CYS A 5 -5.69 -4.99 26.11
C CYS A 5 -5.61 -5.75 27.46
N ASN A 6 -5.72 -5.03 28.58
CA ASN A 6 -5.63 -5.62 29.92
C ASN A 6 -6.79 -6.59 30.24
N ASN A 7 -7.96 -6.41 29.62
CA ASN A 7 -9.15 -7.24 29.84
C ASN A 7 -10.03 -7.28 28.59
N ASN A 8 -10.52 -8.47 28.24
CA ASN A 8 -11.51 -8.62 27.16
C ASN A 8 -12.89 -8.19 27.65
N ASN A 9 -13.37 -7.02 27.22
CA ASN A 9 -14.77 -6.63 27.43
C ASN A 9 -15.67 -7.21 26.32
N ALA A 10 -16.99 -7.18 26.52
CA ALA A 10 -17.97 -7.73 25.58
C ALA A 10 -17.82 -7.15 24.16
N ARG A 11 -17.49 -5.86 24.04
CA ARG A 11 -17.29 -5.18 22.74
C ARG A 11 -16.01 -5.67 22.04
N GLY A 12 -14.93 -5.86 22.80
CA GLY A 12 -13.68 -6.43 22.30
C GLY A 12 -13.88 -7.85 21.78
N LEU A 13 -14.66 -8.68 22.48
CA LEU A 13 -15.00 -10.03 22.01
C LEU A 13 -15.85 -9.99 20.74
N GLN A 14 -16.82 -9.07 20.63
CA GLN A 14 -17.61 -8.90 19.42
C GLN A 14 -16.76 -8.48 18.22
N LEU A 15 -15.86 -7.50 18.40
CA LEU A 15 -14.93 -7.06 17.36
C LEU A 15 -14.00 -8.19 16.92
N LEU A 16 -13.47 -8.96 17.88
CA LEU A 16 -12.62 -10.10 17.59
C LEU A 16 -13.36 -11.17 16.78
N ASN A 17 -14.57 -11.54 17.21
CA ASN A 17 -15.37 -12.53 16.51
C ASN A 17 -15.71 -12.08 15.08
N PHE A 18 -15.98 -10.79 14.90
CA PHE A 18 -16.20 -10.21 13.58
C PHE A 18 -14.95 -10.33 12.70
N ALA A 19 -13.78 -9.97 13.22
CA ALA A 19 -12.52 -10.04 12.49
C ALA A 19 -12.19 -11.48 12.05
N ILE A 20 -12.33 -12.45 12.97
CA ILE A 20 -12.15 -13.88 12.67
C ILE A 20 -13.13 -14.33 11.57
N LYS A 21 -14.41 -13.96 11.67
CA LYS A 21 -15.44 -14.38 10.70
C LYS A 21 -15.24 -13.77 9.30
N THR A 22 -14.59 -12.62 9.22
CA THR A 22 -14.43 -11.85 7.97
C THR A 22 -13.03 -11.91 7.39
N ASP A 23 -12.14 -12.69 8.02
CA ASP A 23 -10.74 -12.84 7.64
C ASP A 23 -10.04 -11.48 7.61
N LEU A 24 -10.14 -10.76 8.75
CA LEU A 24 -9.47 -9.48 9.01
C LEU A 24 -8.48 -9.66 10.15
N ASP A 25 -7.37 -8.95 10.06
CA ASP A 25 -6.40 -8.86 11.15
C ASP A 25 -6.62 -7.58 11.96
N ILE A 26 -6.44 -7.70 13.27
CA ILE A 26 -6.44 -6.56 14.20
C ILE A 26 -5.00 -6.34 14.65
N ILE A 27 -4.48 -5.16 14.37
CA ILE A 27 -3.14 -4.75 14.77
C ILE A 27 -3.23 -3.54 15.70
N ALA A 28 -2.41 -3.52 16.74
CA ALA A 28 -2.39 -2.45 17.72
C ALA A 28 -0.96 -2.16 18.19
N PRO A 29 -0.68 -0.93 18.66
CA PRO A 29 0.59 -0.61 19.28
C PRO A 29 0.90 -1.50 20.47
N ASN A 30 2.19 -1.70 20.73
CA ASN A 30 2.67 -2.45 21.90
C ASN A 30 2.51 -1.67 23.21
N SER A 31 2.42 -0.35 23.15
CA SER A 31 2.17 0.55 24.28
C SER A 31 0.69 0.97 24.34
N PRO A 32 0.17 1.34 25.52
CA PRO A 32 -1.18 1.89 25.65
C PRO A 32 -1.41 3.12 24.76
N THR A 33 -2.64 3.28 24.27
CA THR A 33 -3.05 4.43 23.45
C THR A 33 -3.82 5.46 24.26
N ARG A 34 -4.26 5.10 25.47
CA ARG A 34 -4.91 6.00 26.42
C ARG A 34 -4.32 5.85 27.82
N TYR A 35 -4.02 6.98 28.46
CA TYR A 35 -3.46 7.12 29.81
C TYR A 35 -4.41 7.95 30.68
N GLY A 36 -5.28 7.25 31.42
CA GLY A 36 -6.06 7.87 32.48
C GLY A 36 -5.21 8.09 33.74
N HIS A 37 -5.77 8.83 34.71
CA HIS A 37 -5.07 9.23 35.93
C HIS A 37 -4.39 8.07 36.69
N ASN A 38 -5.02 6.88 36.72
CA ASN A 38 -4.51 5.68 37.39
C ASN A 38 -4.66 4.41 36.54
N SER A 39 -4.80 4.55 35.21
CA SER A 39 -5.05 3.41 34.34
C SER A 39 -4.56 3.65 32.93
N THR A 40 -4.20 2.57 32.25
CA THR A 40 -3.80 2.61 30.85
C THR A 40 -4.60 1.60 30.05
N SER A 41 -4.93 1.94 28.81
CA SER A 41 -5.67 1.04 27.91
C SER A 41 -5.23 1.22 26.47
N THR A 42 -5.26 0.13 25.71
CA THR A 42 -5.11 0.12 24.25
C THR A 42 -6.50 -0.03 23.65
N ILE A 43 -7.06 1.08 23.16
CA ILE A 43 -8.40 1.13 22.54
C ILE A 43 -8.39 1.69 21.13
N ASP A 44 -7.25 2.25 20.71
CA ASP A 44 -7.00 2.72 19.35
C ASP A 44 -6.17 1.65 18.63
N LEU A 45 -6.69 1.16 17.51
CA LEU A 45 -6.17 0.01 16.77
C LEU A 45 -6.50 0.16 15.28
N ALA A 46 -5.84 -0.64 14.44
CA ALA A 46 -6.15 -0.74 13.03
C ALA A 46 -6.69 -2.14 12.69
N VAL A 47 -7.61 -2.18 11.73
CA VAL A 47 -8.17 -3.41 11.16
C VAL A 47 -7.74 -3.46 9.70
N ILE A 48 -7.10 -4.54 9.30
CA ILE A 48 -6.52 -4.71 7.96
C ILE A 48 -7.05 -5.98 7.30
N LYS A 49 -7.01 -6.01 5.96
CA LYS A 49 -7.35 -7.19 5.16
C LYS A 49 -6.29 -7.40 4.10
N ASN A 50 -5.78 -8.62 3.98
CA ASN A 50 -4.83 -9.01 2.92
C ASN A 50 -3.63 -8.06 2.82
N PHE A 51 -3.15 -7.53 3.94
CA PHE A 51 -2.06 -6.57 3.97
C PHE A 51 -0.76 -7.29 4.31
N LEU A 52 0.06 -7.54 3.28
CA LEU A 52 1.25 -8.38 3.38
C LEU A 52 2.56 -7.58 3.51
N PHE A 53 2.49 -6.25 3.50
CA PHE A 53 3.69 -5.41 3.59
C PHE A 53 4.20 -5.31 5.03
N PRO A 54 5.52 -5.21 5.23
CA PRO A 54 6.07 -4.90 6.54
C PRO A 54 5.49 -3.58 7.05
N TYR A 55 5.06 -3.58 8.31
CA TYR A 55 4.52 -2.39 8.95
C TYR A 55 5.11 -2.20 10.34
N GLN A 56 5.07 -0.96 10.82
CA GLN A 56 5.35 -0.58 12.19
C GLN A 56 4.14 0.15 12.74
N ILE A 57 3.75 -0.20 13.97
CA ILE A 57 2.64 0.46 14.66
C ILE A 57 3.07 0.87 16.07
N SER A 58 2.90 2.14 16.40
CA SER A 58 3.36 2.75 17.65
C SER A 58 2.31 3.71 18.21
N SER A 59 2.36 3.92 19.53
CA SER A 59 1.57 4.93 20.24
C SER A 59 2.53 6.04 20.67
N ILE A 60 2.24 7.26 20.24
CA ILE A 60 3.15 8.40 20.30
C ILE A 60 2.71 9.38 21.39
N PRO A 61 3.53 9.68 22.41
CA PRO A 61 3.16 10.55 23.53
C PRO A 61 3.42 12.04 23.24
N GLU A 62 2.89 12.56 22.13
CA GLU A 62 3.22 13.92 21.64
C GLU A 62 2.14 14.97 21.93
N LEU A 63 1.02 14.60 22.57
CA LEU A 63 -0.11 15.49 22.82
C LEU A 63 -0.44 15.62 24.31
N SER A 64 -1.07 16.74 24.70
CA SER A 64 -1.59 16.96 26.05
C SER A 64 -2.91 16.24 26.34
N SER A 65 -3.37 15.40 25.42
CA SER A 65 -4.58 14.58 25.55
C SER A 65 -4.31 13.35 26.42
N ASP A 66 -5.34 12.77 27.04
CA ASP A 66 -5.22 11.45 27.67
C ASP A 66 -5.10 10.33 26.61
N HIS A 67 -5.28 10.64 25.33
CA HIS A 67 -5.01 9.76 24.21
C HIS A 67 -3.71 10.11 23.48
N ASN A 68 -2.89 9.09 23.25
CA ASN A 68 -1.74 9.13 22.37
C ASN A 68 -2.20 8.82 20.93
N PRO A 69 -1.78 9.62 19.93
CA PRO A 69 -1.89 9.25 18.53
C PRO A 69 -1.28 7.87 18.24
N VAL A 70 -1.93 7.14 17.34
CA VAL A 70 -1.40 5.90 16.77
C VAL A 70 -0.76 6.22 15.43
N GLU A 71 0.54 5.94 15.33
CA GLU A 71 1.28 6.02 14.07
C GLU A 71 1.37 4.60 13.47
N LEU A 72 0.94 4.47 12.21
CA LEU A 72 1.02 3.25 11.44
C LEU A 72 1.82 3.53 10.17
N THR A 73 3.04 3.00 10.13
CA THR A 73 3.97 3.18 9.01
C THR A 73 4.04 1.91 8.19
N PHE A 74 3.80 2.05 6.90
CA PHE A 74 3.90 0.97 5.94
C PHE A 74 5.22 1.09 5.17
N ASN A 75 6.06 0.07 5.25
CA ASN A 75 7.30 0.02 4.50
C ASN A 75 7.00 -0.59 3.13
N PHE A 76 6.71 0.28 2.16
CA PHE A 76 6.61 -0.14 0.78
C PHE A 76 8.04 -0.19 0.21
N ASP A 77 8.58 -1.38 -0.06
CA ASP A 77 9.86 -1.57 -0.75
C ASP A 77 9.82 -1.16 -2.24
N TYR A 78 8.77 -0.45 -2.65
CA TYR A 78 8.64 0.09 -3.99
C TYR A 78 9.01 1.56 -3.96
N LEU A 79 9.92 1.92 -4.86
CA LEU A 79 10.01 3.29 -5.34
C LEU A 79 8.62 3.64 -5.89
N ILE A 80 7.79 4.34 -5.11
CA ILE A 80 6.69 5.10 -5.68
C ILE A 80 7.41 6.04 -6.64
N PRO A 81 7.28 5.85 -7.96
CA PRO A 81 7.94 6.77 -8.88
C PRO A 81 7.32 8.12 -8.55
N THR A 82 8.14 9.08 -8.13
CA THR A 82 7.71 10.45 -7.86
C THR A 82 7.34 11.07 -9.21
N GLU A 83 6.19 10.70 -9.76
CA GLU A 83 5.70 11.22 -11.03
C GLU A 83 4.98 12.54 -10.76
N ASN A 84 5.75 13.58 -10.44
CA ASN A 84 5.28 14.97 -10.53
C ASN A 84 5.15 15.44 -11.99
N SER A 85 5.29 14.54 -12.97
CA SER A 85 4.98 14.77 -14.37
C SER A 85 3.79 13.91 -14.76
N ASN A 86 2.68 14.51 -15.19
CA ASN A 86 1.61 13.78 -15.87
C ASN A 86 2.25 12.95 -17.00
N ILE A 87 2.14 11.62 -16.95
CA ILE A 87 2.65 10.74 -18.01
C ILE A 87 1.53 10.40 -18.98
N PHE A 88 1.82 10.48 -20.28
CA PHE A 88 0.95 9.98 -21.33
C PHE A 88 1.50 8.66 -21.85
N THR A 89 0.71 7.59 -21.74
CA THR A 89 1.03 6.27 -22.29
C THR A 89 0.24 6.02 -23.57
N ASN A 90 0.93 5.70 -24.66
CA ASN A 90 0.31 5.20 -25.88
C ASN A 90 -0.04 3.71 -25.71
N TRP A 91 -1.27 3.41 -25.31
CA TRP A 91 -1.74 2.04 -25.09
C TRP A 91 -1.66 1.14 -26.32
N THR A 92 -1.83 1.68 -27.53
CA THR A 92 -1.68 0.89 -28.76
C THR A 92 -0.23 0.44 -28.96
N LEU A 93 0.74 1.33 -28.71
CA LEU A 93 2.16 0.99 -28.79
C LEU A 93 2.57 0.02 -27.69
N PHE A 94 2.09 0.22 -26.47
CA PHE A 94 2.30 -0.67 -25.33
C PHE A 94 1.82 -2.11 -25.64
N THR A 95 0.58 -2.26 -26.10
CA THR A 95 0.01 -3.56 -26.47
C THR A 95 0.77 -4.20 -27.62
N LYS A 96 1.14 -3.43 -28.65
CA LYS A 96 1.94 -3.93 -29.77
C LYS A 96 3.30 -4.46 -29.31
N PHE A 97 3.95 -3.77 -28.37
CA PHE A 97 5.22 -4.22 -27.78
C PHE A 97 5.05 -5.56 -27.06
N LEU A 98 4.09 -5.66 -26.13
CA LEU A 98 3.88 -6.89 -25.36
C LEU A 98 3.50 -8.08 -26.22
N THR A 99 2.59 -7.89 -27.18
CA THR A 99 2.16 -8.92 -28.11
C THR A 99 3.29 -9.37 -29.04
N SER A 100 4.24 -8.49 -29.38
CA SER A 100 5.42 -8.87 -30.17
C SER A 100 6.40 -9.75 -29.39
N ILE A 101 6.59 -9.48 -28.09
CA ILE A 101 7.47 -10.26 -27.21
C ILE A 101 6.86 -11.62 -26.87
N HIS A 102 5.55 -11.62 -26.59
CA HIS A 102 4.79 -12.81 -26.21
C HIS A 102 4.04 -13.44 -27.39
N ALA A 103 4.55 -13.26 -28.62
CA ALA A 103 3.96 -13.88 -29.82
C ALA A 103 4.14 -15.42 -29.85
N LYS A 104 4.96 -15.95 -28.95
CA LYS A 104 5.27 -17.38 -28.83
C LYS A 104 4.43 -18.04 -27.71
N PRO A 105 4.23 -19.36 -27.76
CA PRO A 105 3.54 -20.10 -26.70
C PRO A 105 4.18 -19.85 -25.33
N LEU A 106 3.35 -19.84 -24.29
CA LEU A 106 3.81 -19.74 -22.91
C LEU A 106 4.82 -20.86 -22.59
N PRO A 107 5.90 -20.57 -21.85
CA PRO A 107 6.88 -21.57 -21.46
C PRO A 107 6.27 -22.61 -20.53
N THR A 108 6.74 -23.84 -20.63
CA THR A 108 6.36 -24.91 -19.69
C THR A 108 7.04 -24.66 -18.35
N ILE A 109 6.24 -24.36 -17.32
CA ILE A 109 6.71 -24.15 -15.95
C ILE A 109 6.75 -25.51 -15.24
N THR A 110 7.93 -25.90 -14.77
CA THR A 110 8.18 -27.21 -14.17
C THR A 110 8.58 -27.16 -12.69
N SER A 111 8.81 -25.96 -12.14
CA SER A 111 9.22 -25.76 -10.75
C SER A 111 8.81 -24.38 -10.24
N THR A 112 8.84 -24.18 -8.92
CA THR A 112 8.63 -22.86 -8.30
C THR A 112 9.73 -21.86 -8.67
N PHE A 113 10.97 -22.33 -8.82
CA PHE A 113 12.08 -21.48 -9.26
C PHE A 113 11.87 -20.94 -10.68
N THR A 114 11.50 -21.82 -11.61
CA THR A 114 11.23 -21.42 -13.01
C THR A 114 9.96 -20.58 -13.14
N LEU A 115 9.02 -20.71 -12.21
CA LEU A 115 7.87 -19.80 -12.09
C LEU A 115 8.33 -18.38 -11.70
N ASP A 116 9.17 -18.26 -10.67
CA ASP A 116 9.67 -16.96 -10.19
C ASP A 116 10.51 -16.26 -11.27
N GLU A 117 11.33 -17.00 -12.03
CA GLU A 117 12.09 -16.45 -13.16
C GLU A 117 11.17 -15.89 -14.25
N GLU A 118 10.10 -16.61 -14.63
CA GLU A 118 9.16 -16.13 -15.65
C GLU A 118 8.31 -14.95 -15.15
N ILE A 119 7.96 -14.89 -13.86
CA ILE A 119 7.30 -13.73 -13.26
C ILE A 119 8.21 -12.50 -13.32
N ASN A 120 9.48 -12.65 -12.96
CA ASN A 120 10.46 -11.56 -13.02
C ASN A 120 10.65 -11.06 -14.45
N LYS A 121 10.73 -11.97 -15.42
CA LYS A 121 10.84 -11.65 -16.84
C LYS A 121 9.61 -10.92 -17.36
N PHE A 122 8.40 -11.42 -17.08
CA PHE A 122 7.15 -10.76 -17.47
C PHE A 122 7.04 -9.35 -16.86
N THR A 123 7.45 -9.21 -15.59
CA THR A 123 7.49 -7.91 -14.90
C THR A 123 8.44 -6.94 -15.60
N ASN A 124 9.63 -7.40 -15.98
CA ASN A 124 10.60 -6.59 -16.73
C ASN A 124 10.07 -6.19 -18.12
N ASP A 125 9.37 -7.09 -18.80
CA ASP A 125 8.75 -6.81 -20.09
C ASP A 125 7.65 -5.74 -19.98
N LEU A 126 6.82 -5.79 -18.93
CA LEU A 126 5.81 -4.76 -18.63
C LEU A 126 6.46 -3.40 -18.36
N LEU A 127 7.52 -3.37 -17.55
CA LEU A 127 8.24 -2.15 -17.23
C LEU A 127 8.88 -1.53 -18.47
N THR A 128 9.51 -2.35 -19.32
CA THR A 128 10.13 -1.93 -20.57
C THR A 128 9.09 -1.44 -21.57
N ALA A 129 7.97 -2.15 -21.72
CA ALA A 129 6.85 -1.74 -22.57
C ALA A 129 6.30 -0.38 -22.14
N ARG A 130 6.13 -0.19 -20.83
CA ARG A 130 5.67 1.08 -20.25
C ARG A 130 6.65 2.21 -20.55
N GLN A 131 7.95 2.01 -20.32
CA GLN A 131 8.97 3.03 -20.59
C GLN A 131 9.00 3.44 -22.07
N ASN A 132 8.89 2.48 -22.99
CA ASN A 132 8.89 2.75 -24.43
C ASN A 132 7.59 3.40 -24.92
N ALA A 133 6.45 3.07 -24.32
CA ALA A 133 5.15 3.58 -24.74
C ALA A 133 4.75 4.88 -24.03
N SER A 134 5.49 5.30 -23.01
CA SER A 134 5.15 6.43 -22.17
C SER A 134 6.07 7.61 -22.41
N LYS A 135 5.53 8.82 -22.31
CA LYS A 135 6.28 10.07 -22.37
C LYS A 135 5.71 11.07 -21.37
N PRO A 136 6.52 12.01 -20.86
CA PRO A 136 6.00 13.13 -20.10
C PRO A 136 4.98 13.92 -20.94
N ALA A 137 3.87 14.34 -20.32
CA ALA A 137 2.97 15.28 -20.92
C ALA A 137 3.71 16.61 -21.10
N THR A 138 3.85 17.07 -22.34
CA THR A 138 4.40 18.39 -22.63
C THR A 138 3.40 19.44 -22.16
N ASN A 139 3.82 20.33 -21.26
CA ASN A 139 3.03 21.50 -20.84
C ASN A 139 3.03 22.57 -21.96
N ASP A 140 2.43 22.27 -23.11
CA ASP A 140 2.13 23.28 -24.12
C ASP A 140 0.77 23.91 -23.84
N LYS A 141 0.75 24.83 -22.87
CA LYS A 141 -0.22 25.92 -22.84
C LYS A 141 0.53 27.24 -22.73
N LYS A 142 0.91 27.82 -23.87
CA LYS A 142 1.15 29.27 -23.95
C LYS A 142 -0.11 29.97 -23.41
N LYS A 143 0.00 30.62 -22.25
CA LYS A 143 -1.01 31.56 -21.74
C LYS A 143 -1.26 32.61 -22.84
N PRO A 144 -2.50 32.81 -23.32
CA PRO A 144 -2.83 34.02 -24.06
C PRO A 144 -2.65 35.21 -23.11
N GLY A 145 -1.88 36.21 -23.52
CA GLY A 145 -1.64 37.42 -22.75
C GLY A 145 -2.94 38.16 -22.47
N LEU A 146 -3.15 38.55 -21.21
CA LEU A 146 -4.15 39.53 -20.83
C LEU A 146 -3.64 40.90 -21.26
N THR A 147 -4.31 41.53 -22.23
CA THR A 147 -4.18 42.97 -22.48
C THR A 147 -4.98 43.74 -21.41
N PRO A 148 -4.41 44.80 -20.81
CA PRO A 148 -5.10 45.59 -19.82
C PRO A 148 -6.09 46.57 -20.49
N THR A 149 -7.28 46.69 -19.90
CA THR A 149 -8.17 47.86 -20.03
C THR A 149 -8.25 48.54 -18.69
#